data_AF-A0A0D0ATQ7-F1
#
_entry.id   AF-A0A0D0ATQ7-F1
#
_cell.length_a   1.000
_cell.length_b   1.000
_cell.length_c   1.000
_cell.angle_alpha   90.00
_cell.angle_beta   90.00
_cell.angle_gamma   90.00
#
_symmetry.space_group_name_H-M   'P 1'
#
loop_
_entity.id
_entity.type
_entity.pdbx_description
1 polymer ?
#
loop_
_entity_poly.entity_id
_entity_poly.type
_entity_poly.pdbx_seq_one_letter_code
_entity_poly.pdbx_strand_id
1 'polypeptide(L)'
;MYSALSGTEEVELSHEGGEHEAFEGLAQQMADISGCRYVDPRTRTDRIQLQNTNWDLQMGRLVEVYLNYRARDCGDGMPRRKCTSLQSQPSHTFPNETLIYHGYLGCSPLYPTVAISIRTLAAYRQSHRTCPRFSIQAQCKALCHLHNVYLEIIHRVDNLINEALGRNTPNWRLLNSCPCCHYKLEDEENLAFEWLVTIDGNNSLKRWSSSMDDSTARCDARKFRTDYWLDRPTVDRFKDDVRGRLNMTTHNDDWKDAEPTNESVPPFTCVDRWRNAGPEQHKRMFTVFDESGIFIAACRHRFVLLACDMVKSGELYDI
;
A
#
# COMPACT_ATOMS: atom_id res chain seq x y z
N MET A 1 23.61 -9.32 16.48
CA MET A 1 23.64 -9.86 17.86
C MET A 1 23.18 -8.70 18.74
N TYR A 2 21.94 -8.75 19.25
CA TYR A 2 21.37 -7.63 20.00
C TYR A 2 21.67 -7.82 21.49
N SER A 3 22.36 -6.84 22.09
CA SER A 3 22.40 -6.66 23.54
C SER A 3 21.08 -6.04 24.00
N ALA A 4 20.52 -6.64 25.04
CA ALA A 4 19.29 -6.22 25.71
C ALA A 4 19.51 -4.88 26.45
N LEU A 5 18.62 -3.91 26.20
CA LEU A 5 18.39 -2.79 27.10
C LEU A 5 17.22 -3.13 28.02
N SER A 6 17.39 -2.77 29.28
CA SER A 6 16.54 -3.07 30.43
C SER A 6 15.11 -2.57 30.25
N GLY A 7 14.16 -3.38 30.70
CA GLY A 7 12.74 -3.05 30.71
C GLY A 7 12.41 -1.89 31.64
N THR A 8 12.08 -0.77 31.03
CA THR A 8 11.02 0.14 31.48
C THR A 8 10.14 0.33 30.24
N GLU A 9 8.93 -0.23 30.27
CA GLU A 9 7.90 0.07 29.27
C GLU A 9 7.46 1.51 29.48
N GLU A 10 8.21 2.47 28.94
CA GLU A 10 7.63 3.76 28.59
C GLU A 10 6.81 3.54 27.32
N VAL A 11 5.50 3.68 27.49
CA VAL A 11 4.55 3.72 26.40
C VAL A 11 4.84 5.00 25.61
N GLU A 12 5.63 4.90 24.55
CA GLU A 12 5.77 5.95 23.54
C GLU A 12 4.47 6.02 22.73
N LEU A 13 3.51 6.75 23.28
CA LEU A 13 2.36 7.29 22.56
C LEU A 13 2.88 8.37 21.59
N SER A 14 2.74 8.12 20.29
CA SER A 14 2.81 9.16 19.26
C SER A 14 1.86 10.30 19.63
N HIS A 15 2.33 11.54 19.47
CA HIS A 15 1.57 12.78 19.76
C HIS A 15 0.44 13.08 18.76
N GLU A 16 0.03 12.11 17.93
CA GLU A 16 -1.30 12.04 17.34
C GLU A 16 -2.07 10.85 17.94
N GLY A 17 -2.20 10.88 19.28
CA GLY A 17 -2.98 9.94 20.08
C GLY A 17 -4.49 9.99 19.83
N GLY A 18 -4.90 10.11 18.58
CA GLY A 18 -6.29 10.09 18.15
C GLY A 18 -6.70 8.76 17.53
N GLU A 19 -5.81 7.83 17.21
CA GLU A 19 -6.23 6.66 16.41
C GLU A 19 -7.13 5.70 17.20
N HIS A 20 -6.88 5.53 18.50
CA HIS A 20 -7.73 4.70 19.35
C HIS A 20 -9.01 5.42 19.77
N GLU A 21 -8.93 6.72 20.09
CA GLU A 21 -10.09 7.55 20.47
C GLU A 21 -10.96 7.95 19.26
N ALA A 22 -10.39 8.06 18.06
CA ALA A 22 -11.13 8.33 16.82
C ALA A 22 -11.83 7.06 16.34
N PHE A 23 -11.29 5.85 16.54
CA PHE A 23 -12.04 4.63 16.23
C PHE A 23 -13.21 4.43 17.21
N GLU A 24 -13.03 4.71 18.50
CA GLU A 24 -14.14 4.67 19.47
C GLU A 24 -15.14 5.81 19.24
N GLY A 25 -14.66 7.03 18.95
CA GLY A 25 -15.48 8.21 18.66
C GLY A 25 -16.24 8.11 17.34
N LEU A 26 -15.65 7.51 16.29
CA LEU A 26 -16.32 7.25 15.01
C LEU A 26 -17.37 6.14 15.15
N ALA A 27 -17.08 5.09 15.93
CA ALA A 27 -18.07 4.05 16.24
C ALA A 27 -19.25 4.61 17.05
N GLN A 28 -18.97 5.55 17.97
CA GLN A 28 -19.98 6.25 18.76
C GLN A 28 -20.83 7.17 17.87
N GLN A 29 -20.21 7.98 17.01
CA GLN A 29 -20.91 8.87 16.07
C GLN A 29 -21.75 8.09 15.03
N MET A 30 -21.25 6.96 14.52
CA MET A 30 -22.02 6.09 13.61
C MET A 30 -23.20 5.40 14.31
N ALA A 31 -23.06 5.04 15.58
CA ALA A 31 -24.16 4.49 16.38
C ALA A 31 -25.26 5.54 16.65
N ASP A 32 -24.87 6.80 16.89
CA ASP A 32 -25.81 7.91 17.11
C ASP A 32 -26.56 8.31 15.83
N ILE A 33 -25.91 8.24 14.66
CA ILE A 33 -26.53 8.54 13.35
C ILE A 33 -27.49 7.42 12.90
N SER A 34 -27.19 6.15 13.21
CA SER A 34 -27.99 5.00 12.77
C SER A 34 -29.09 4.61 13.76
N GLY A 35 -29.13 5.19 14.96
CA GLY A 35 -30.07 4.86 16.04
C GLY A 35 -29.91 3.44 16.61
N CYS A 36 -28.93 2.69 16.14
CA CYS A 36 -28.72 1.27 16.45
C CYS A 36 -27.27 1.05 16.87
N ARG A 37 -27.00 1.19 18.18
CA ARG A 37 -25.74 0.76 18.77
C ARG A 37 -25.76 -0.77 18.88
N TYR A 38 -25.15 -1.47 17.94
CA TYR A 38 -24.88 -2.91 18.13
C TYR A 38 -23.79 -3.07 19.20
N VAL A 39 -24.22 -3.17 20.45
CA VAL A 39 -23.36 -3.58 21.56
C VAL A 39 -23.34 -5.09 21.53
N ASP A 40 -22.24 -5.70 21.09
CA ASP A 40 -22.05 -7.15 21.21
C ASP A 40 -22.01 -7.49 22.72
N PRO A 41 -23.04 -8.17 23.27
CA PRO A 41 -23.10 -8.45 24.70
C PRO A 41 -22.11 -9.55 25.10
N ARG A 42 -21.48 -10.22 24.12
CA ARG A 42 -20.59 -11.34 24.36
C ARG A 42 -19.25 -10.85 24.88
N THR A 43 -18.85 -11.39 26.02
CA THR A 43 -17.51 -11.17 26.55
C THR A 43 -16.46 -11.82 25.64
N ARG A 44 -15.19 -11.42 25.79
CA ARG A 44 -14.07 -12.10 25.09
C ARG A 44 -14.07 -13.61 25.37
N THR A 45 -14.38 -14.00 26.61
CA THR A 45 -14.49 -15.40 27.03
C THR A 45 -15.59 -16.13 26.26
N ASP A 46 -16.77 -15.53 26.14
CA ASP A 46 -17.89 -16.11 25.39
C ASP A 46 -17.54 -16.32 23.93
N ARG A 47 -16.83 -15.37 23.31
CA ARG A 47 -16.37 -15.48 21.92
C ARG A 47 -15.39 -16.63 21.73
N ILE A 48 -14.41 -16.79 22.63
CA ILE A 48 -13.43 -17.89 22.56
C ILE A 48 -14.11 -19.24 22.79
N GLN A 49 -14.98 -19.34 23.80
CA GLN A 49 -15.70 -20.58 24.09
C GLN A 49 -16.60 -20.99 22.92
N LEU A 50 -17.39 -20.06 22.39
CA LEU A 50 -18.24 -20.32 21.22
C LEU A 50 -17.40 -20.73 20.01
N GLN A 51 -16.25 -20.09 19.79
CA GLN A 51 -15.33 -20.48 18.71
C GLN A 51 -14.81 -21.91 18.90
N ASN A 52 -14.40 -22.27 20.12
CA ASN A 52 -13.93 -23.62 20.44
C ASN A 52 -15.05 -24.65 20.25
N THR A 53 -16.25 -24.40 20.75
CA THR A 53 -17.41 -25.27 20.55
C THR A 53 -17.68 -25.49 19.06
N ASN A 54 -17.62 -24.43 18.25
CA ASN A 54 -17.81 -24.55 16.80
C ASN A 54 -16.68 -25.32 16.10
N TRP A 55 -15.44 -25.26 16.60
CA TRP A 55 -14.35 -26.11 16.12
C TRP A 55 -14.53 -27.57 16.52
N ASP A 56 -14.96 -27.83 17.76
CA ASP A 56 -15.17 -29.18 18.28
C ASP A 56 -16.28 -29.90 17.51
N LEU A 57 -17.37 -29.20 17.16
CA LEU A 57 -18.48 -29.72 16.36
C LEU A 57 -18.04 -30.27 14.99
N GLN A 58 -17.02 -29.66 14.38
CA GLN A 58 -16.53 -30.06 13.06
C GLN A 58 -15.27 -30.93 13.12
N MET A 59 -14.59 -31.02 14.27
CA MET A 59 -13.26 -31.62 14.40
C MET A 59 -13.18 -33.05 13.85
N GLY A 60 -14.17 -33.89 14.14
CA GLY A 60 -14.21 -35.27 13.62
C GLY A 60 -14.17 -35.34 12.09
N ARG A 61 -14.94 -34.47 11.42
CA ARG A 61 -14.98 -34.36 9.96
C ARG A 61 -13.69 -33.79 9.40
N LEU A 62 -13.14 -32.76 10.07
CA LEU A 62 -11.87 -32.16 9.65
C LEU A 62 -10.72 -33.18 9.68
N VAL A 63 -10.70 -34.07 10.68
CA VAL A 63 -9.71 -35.15 10.77
C VAL A 63 -9.86 -36.14 9.61
N GLU A 64 -11.06 -36.58 9.30
CA GLU A 64 -11.32 -37.49 8.17
C GLU A 64 -10.88 -36.87 6.83
N VAL A 65 -11.27 -35.62 6.59
CA VAL A 65 -10.90 -34.90 5.38
C VAL A 65 -9.39 -34.65 5.31
N TYR A 66 -8.74 -34.39 6.44
CA TYR A 66 -7.28 -34.27 6.52
C TYR A 66 -6.57 -35.58 6.16
N LEU A 67 -7.07 -36.73 6.63
CA LEU A 67 -6.53 -38.04 6.25
C LEU A 67 -6.69 -38.28 4.74
N ASN A 68 -7.85 -37.94 4.18
CA ASN A 68 -8.08 -38.01 2.75
C ASN A 68 -7.14 -37.08 1.96
N TYR A 69 -6.92 -35.86 2.45
CA TYR A 69 -5.91 -34.93 1.90
C TYR A 69 -4.51 -35.56 1.91
N ARG A 70 -4.08 -36.14 3.03
CA ARG A 70 -2.77 -36.78 3.16
C ARG A 70 -2.60 -38.03 2.29
N ALA A 71 -3.65 -38.80 2.08
CA ALA A 71 -3.61 -39.95 1.18
C ALA A 71 -3.43 -39.55 -0.29
N ARG A 72 -3.84 -38.33 -0.66
CA ARG A 72 -3.69 -37.75 -2.01
C ARG A 72 -2.38 -36.97 -2.21
N ASP A 73 -1.63 -36.75 -1.14
CA ASP A 73 -0.36 -36.03 -1.15
C ASP A 73 0.73 -36.94 -1.73
N CYS A 74 1.28 -36.59 -2.90
CA CYS A 74 2.27 -37.42 -3.61
C CYS A 74 3.70 -37.29 -3.03
N GLY A 75 3.84 -36.84 -1.78
CA GLY A 75 5.12 -36.71 -1.09
C GLY A 75 5.88 -35.41 -1.39
N ASP A 76 5.40 -34.58 -2.31
CA ASP A 76 5.89 -33.22 -2.51
C ASP A 76 5.23 -32.22 -1.56
N GLY A 77 4.17 -32.63 -0.84
CA GLY A 77 3.38 -31.84 0.08
C GLY A 77 2.18 -31.15 -0.57
N MET A 78 1.80 -31.45 -1.82
CA MET A 78 0.60 -30.95 -2.48
C MET A 78 -0.15 -32.09 -3.20
N PRO A 79 -1.48 -32.18 -3.08
CA PRO A 79 -2.24 -32.87 -4.12
C PRO A 79 -2.04 -32.11 -5.46
N ARG A 80 -1.81 -32.83 -6.57
CA ARG A 80 -1.69 -32.21 -7.91
C ARG A 80 -2.88 -31.29 -8.14
N ARG A 81 -2.62 -29.98 -8.26
CA ARG A 81 -3.64 -29.00 -8.62
C ARG A 81 -4.08 -29.25 -10.06
N LYS A 82 -5.26 -29.86 -10.22
CA LYS A 82 -5.93 -29.94 -11.52
C LYS A 82 -6.89 -28.76 -11.76
N CYS A 83 -7.25 -27.98 -10.73
CA CYS A 83 -8.22 -26.90 -10.86
C CYS A 83 -7.89 -25.71 -9.92
N THR A 84 -8.16 -24.49 -10.39
CA THR A 84 -8.00 -23.22 -9.68
C THR A 84 -9.17 -22.87 -8.76
N SER A 85 -10.28 -23.63 -8.82
CA SER A 85 -11.49 -23.41 -8.02
C SER A 85 -11.60 -24.43 -6.87
N LEU A 86 -11.91 -23.94 -5.67
CA LEU A 86 -12.14 -24.76 -4.48
C LEU A 86 -13.58 -25.32 -4.52
N GLN A 87 -13.75 -26.46 -5.18
CA GLN A 87 -15.06 -27.13 -5.22
C GLN A 87 -15.31 -27.93 -3.94
N SER A 88 -16.48 -27.73 -3.33
CA SER A 88 -16.96 -28.52 -2.20
C SER A 88 -17.39 -29.92 -2.66
N GLN A 89 -17.06 -30.94 -1.87
CA GLN A 89 -17.60 -32.28 -2.10
C GLN A 89 -19.04 -32.37 -1.58
N PRO A 90 -19.90 -33.23 -2.15
CA PRO A 90 -21.28 -33.41 -1.68
C PRO A 90 -21.41 -33.78 -0.20
N SER A 91 -20.37 -34.39 0.39
CA SER A 91 -20.32 -34.78 1.80
C SER A 91 -19.91 -33.65 2.75
N HIS A 92 -19.36 -32.56 2.24
CA HIS A 92 -18.86 -31.46 3.08
C HIS A 92 -20.04 -30.65 3.63
N THR A 93 -20.07 -30.49 4.95
CA THR A 93 -21.09 -29.70 5.65
C THR A 93 -20.56 -28.32 6.04
N PHE A 94 -19.26 -28.23 6.35
CA PHE A 94 -18.59 -26.99 6.76
C PHE A 94 -17.60 -26.48 5.70
N PRO A 95 -17.41 -25.16 5.58
CA PRO A 95 -16.41 -24.59 4.66
C PRO A 95 -14.99 -25.11 4.90
N ASN A 96 -14.61 -25.35 6.17
CA ASN A 96 -13.28 -25.86 6.52
C ASN A 96 -13.02 -27.29 6.04
N GLU A 97 -14.05 -28.12 5.84
CA GLU A 97 -13.88 -29.42 5.19
C GLU A 97 -13.39 -29.22 3.75
N THR A 98 -14.04 -28.33 3.00
CA THR A 98 -13.60 -27.97 1.64
C THR A 98 -12.19 -27.39 1.63
N LEU A 99 -11.87 -26.50 2.56
CA LEU A 99 -10.52 -25.94 2.66
C LEU A 99 -9.46 -27.02 2.92
N ILE A 100 -9.67 -27.90 3.91
CA ILE A 100 -8.71 -28.96 4.24
C ILE A 100 -8.56 -29.94 3.09
N TYR A 101 -9.67 -30.28 2.43
CA TYR A 101 -9.67 -31.15 1.26
C TYR A 101 -8.72 -30.65 0.15
N HIS A 102 -8.54 -29.33 0.06
CA HIS A 102 -7.65 -28.67 -0.90
C HIS A 102 -6.31 -28.20 -0.31
N GLY A 103 -6.01 -28.54 0.95
CA GLY A 103 -4.73 -28.25 1.59
C GLY A 103 -4.65 -26.92 2.35
N TYR A 104 -5.79 -26.36 2.75
CA TYR A 104 -5.91 -25.10 3.47
C TYR A 104 -6.67 -25.28 4.79
N LEU A 105 -6.44 -24.40 5.75
CA LEU A 105 -7.22 -24.33 6.99
C LEU A 105 -7.70 -22.88 7.19
N GLY A 106 -9.00 -22.71 7.38
CA GLY A 106 -9.59 -21.40 7.65
C GLY A 106 -9.23 -20.89 9.05
N CYS A 107 -9.16 -19.57 9.20
CA CYS A 107 -8.91 -18.91 10.49
C CYS A 107 -10.19 -18.77 11.36
N SER A 108 -11.35 -19.22 10.86
CA SER A 108 -12.64 -19.17 11.55
C SER A 108 -13.43 -20.46 11.31
N PRO A 109 -14.16 -20.97 12.31
CA PRO A 109 -14.86 -22.25 12.21
C PRO A 109 -16.07 -22.23 11.27
N LEU A 110 -16.79 -21.11 11.18
CA LEU A 110 -18.06 -21.01 10.42
C LEU A 110 -17.92 -20.19 9.14
N TYR A 111 -17.21 -19.06 9.23
CA TYR A 111 -17.08 -18.09 8.13
C TYR A 111 -15.61 -17.73 7.91
N PRO A 112 -14.81 -18.64 7.33
CA PRO A 112 -13.41 -18.36 7.05
C PRO A 112 -13.28 -17.35 5.89
N THR A 113 -12.81 -16.14 6.19
CA THR A 113 -12.43 -15.12 5.19
C THR A 113 -10.96 -15.24 4.77
N VAL A 114 -10.14 -15.83 5.64
CA VAL A 114 -8.72 -16.06 5.44
C VAL A 114 -8.44 -17.54 5.70
N ALA A 115 -7.61 -18.14 4.85
CA ALA A 115 -7.15 -19.51 5.01
C ALA A 115 -5.63 -19.60 4.83
N ILE A 116 -4.98 -20.43 5.64
CA ILE A 116 -3.54 -20.65 5.62
C ILE A 116 -3.28 -22.05 5.06
N SER A 117 -2.26 -22.19 4.21
CA SER A 117 -1.92 -23.51 3.67
C SER A 117 -1.45 -24.44 4.81
N ILE A 118 -1.89 -25.70 4.77
CA ILE A 118 -1.47 -26.74 5.71
C ILE A 118 0.05 -26.92 5.67
N ARG A 119 0.68 -26.73 4.50
CA ARG A 119 2.14 -26.75 4.35
C ARG A 119 2.82 -25.65 5.15
N THR A 120 2.31 -24.43 5.09
CA THR A 120 2.85 -23.29 5.85
C THR A 120 2.77 -23.59 7.34
N LEU A 121 1.64 -24.14 7.81
CA LEU A 121 1.46 -24.53 9.22
C LEU A 121 2.40 -25.68 9.61
N ALA A 122 2.59 -26.67 8.74
CA ALA A 122 3.52 -27.78 8.98
C ALA A 122 5.00 -27.32 9.02
N ALA A 123 5.40 -26.43 8.10
CA ALA A 123 6.73 -25.83 8.08
C ALA A 123 7.00 -25.00 9.34
N TYR A 124 6.02 -24.20 9.78
CA TYR A 124 6.11 -23.46 11.03
C TYR A 124 6.22 -24.42 12.23
N ARG A 125 5.37 -25.45 12.30
CA ARG A 125 5.43 -26.46 13.36
C ARG A 125 6.81 -27.13 13.44
N GLN A 126 7.41 -27.48 12.31
CA GLN A 126 8.73 -28.11 12.30
C GLN A 126 9.84 -27.14 12.71
N SER A 127 9.77 -25.88 12.26
CA SER A 127 10.72 -24.82 12.64
C SER A 127 10.63 -24.47 14.13
N HIS A 128 9.41 -24.42 14.66
CA HIS A 128 9.16 -24.14 16.08
C HIS A 128 9.57 -25.30 16.99
N ARG A 129 9.57 -26.54 16.49
CA ARG A 129 10.08 -27.71 17.23
C ARG A 129 11.59 -27.66 17.43
N THR A 130 12.33 -27.24 16.41
CA THR A 130 13.80 -27.13 16.50
C THR A 130 14.22 -25.85 17.21
N CYS A 131 13.44 -24.78 17.08
CA CYS A 131 13.67 -23.51 17.74
C CYS A 131 12.36 -22.96 18.33
N PRO A 132 12.04 -23.24 19.60
CA PRO A 132 10.84 -22.72 20.26
C PRO A 132 10.79 -21.19 20.35
N ARG A 133 11.92 -20.50 20.17
CA ARG A 133 11.99 -19.03 20.09
C ARG A 133 11.56 -18.49 18.71
N PHE A 134 11.35 -19.36 17.74
CA PHE A 134 10.91 -18.97 16.40
C PHE A 134 9.42 -18.65 16.41
N SER A 135 9.09 -17.40 16.73
CA SER A 135 7.71 -16.93 16.86
C SER A 135 6.95 -16.89 15.53
N ILE A 136 5.62 -16.78 15.61
CA ILE A 136 4.76 -16.56 14.44
C ILE A 136 5.21 -15.31 13.66
N GLN A 137 5.57 -14.23 14.35
CA GLN A 137 6.09 -13.02 13.72
C GLN A 137 7.39 -13.28 12.95
N ALA A 138 8.30 -14.08 13.50
CA ALA A 138 9.53 -14.47 12.82
C ALA A 138 9.24 -15.31 11.56
N GLN A 139 8.26 -16.22 11.62
CA GLN A 139 7.79 -16.97 10.45
C GLN A 139 7.19 -16.05 9.37
N CYS A 140 6.36 -15.07 9.76
CA CYS A 140 5.82 -14.09 8.82
C CYS A 140 6.95 -13.30 8.14
N LYS A 141 7.92 -12.79 8.91
CA LYS A 141 9.10 -12.09 8.37
C LYS A 141 9.90 -12.99 7.42
N ALA A 142 10.12 -14.25 7.77
CA ALA A 142 10.80 -15.21 6.91
C ALA A 142 10.05 -15.41 5.58
N LEU A 143 8.72 -15.55 5.61
CA LEU A 143 7.90 -15.64 4.40
C LEU A 143 7.99 -14.37 3.56
N CYS A 144 7.95 -13.18 4.18
CA CYS A 144 8.14 -11.92 3.48
C CYS A 144 9.53 -11.83 2.82
N HIS A 145 10.59 -12.28 3.50
CA HIS A 145 11.93 -12.30 2.92
C HIS A 145 12.06 -13.30 1.76
N LEU A 146 11.49 -14.50 1.91
CA LEU A 146 11.43 -15.47 0.82
C LEU A 146 10.67 -14.91 -0.38
N HIS A 147 9.58 -14.18 -0.14
CA HIS A 147 8.84 -13.50 -1.18
C HIS A 147 9.70 -12.42 -1.87
N ASN A 148 10.46 -11.62 -1.12
CA ASN A 148 11.37 -10.63 -1.71
C ASN A 148 12.45 -11.26 -2.61
N VAL A 149 13.01 -12.41 -2.19
CA VAL A 149 13.97 -13.17 -3.02
C VAL A 149 13.30 -13.70 -4.28
N TYR A 150 12.08 -14.21 -4.17
CA TYR A 150 11.31 -14.64 -5.33
C TYR A 150 11.06 -13.50 -6.32
N LEU A 151 10.64 -12.32 -5.83
CA LEU A 151 10.45 -11.14 -6.68
C LEU A 151 11.76 -10.68 -7.35
N GLU A 152 12.91 -10.84 -6.68
CA GLU A 152 14.23 -10.57 -7.28
C GLU A 152 14.55 -11.55 -8.41
N ILE A 153 14.24 -12.84 -8.24
CA ILE A 153 14.42 -13.85 -9.29
C ILE A 153 13.56 -13.50 -10.50
N ILE A 154 12.28 -13.18 -10.30
CA ILE A 154 11.37 -12.80 -11.38
C ILE A 154 11.88 -11.55 -12.10
N HIS A 155 12.30 -10.51 -11.36
CA HIS A 155 12.86 -9.30 -11.96
C HIS A 155 14.09 -9.58 -12.84
N ARG A 156 14.99 -10.47 -12.40
CA ARG A 156 16.15 -10.86 -13.21
C ARG A 156 15.77 -11.66 -14.45
N VAL A 157 14.76 -12.52 -14.35
CA VAL A 157 14.21 -13.23 -15.50
C VAL A 157 13.61 -12.24 -16.50
N ASP A 158 12.85 -11.25 -16.04
CA ASP A 158 12.31 -10.19 -16.91
C ASP A 158 13.43 -9.40 -17.61
N ASN A 159 14.52 -9.10 -16.90
CA ASN A 159 15.67 -8.44 -17.51
C ASN A 159 16.32 -9.29 -18.62
N LEU A 160 16.49 -10.60 -18.39
CA LEU A 160 17.01 -11.51 -19.42
C LEU A 160 16.07 -11.62 -20.63
N ILE A 161 14.76 -11.65 -20.40
CA ILE A 161 13.75 -11.63 -21.46
C ILE A 161 13.84 -10.32 -22.25
N ASN A 162 13.92 -9.18 -21.56
CA ASN A 162 14.03 -7.88 -22.20
C ASN A 162 15.31 -7.76 -23.02
N GLU A 163 16.44 -8.25 -22.51
CA GLU A 163 17.69 -8.31 -23.28
C GLU A 163 17.56 -9.18 -24.53
N ALA A 164 17.02 -10.39 -24.40
CA ALA A 164 16.80 -11.30 -25.53
C ALA A 164 15.84 -10.72 -26.59
N LEU A 165 14.91 -9.86 -26.17
CA LEU A 165 13.96 -9.15 -27.06
C LEU A 165 14.51 -7.80 -27.57
N GLY A 166 15.75 -7.42 -27.24
CA GLY A 166 16.34 -6.13 -27.63
C GLY A 166 15.69 -4.91 -26.96
N ARG A 167 15.09 -5.09 -25.79
CA ARG A 167 14.34 -4.09 -25.01
C ARG A 167 15.15 -3.48 -23.87
N ASN A 168 16.47 -3.52 -23.97
CA ASN A 168 17.42 -3.09 -22.94
C ASN A 168 18.10 -1.74 -23.27
N THR A 169 17.59 -1.00 -24.25
CA THR A 169 18.13 0.34 -24.56
C THR A 169 17.68 1.38 -23.52
N PRO A 170 18.42 2.49 -23.35
CA PRO A 170 18.02 3.56 -22.45
C PRO A 170 16.61 4.08 -22.79
N ASN A 171 15.75 4.20 -21.78
CA ASN A 171 14.37 4.65 -21.92
C ASN A 171 13.50 3.78 -22.85
N TRP A 172 13.89 2.53 -23.15
CA TRP A 172 13.13 1.66 -24.04
C TRP A 172 11.66 1.56 -23.61
N ARG A 173 11.41 1.39 -22.30
CA ARG A 173 10.06 1.33 -21.76
C ARG A 173 9.32 2.63 -22.04
N LEU A 174 9.89 3.79 -21.71
CA LEU A 174 9.21 5.07 -21.92
C LEU A 174 8.80 5.26 -23.39
N LEU A 175 9.70 4.92 -24.32
CA LEU A 175 9.48 5.01 -25.77
C LEU A 175 8.48 3.99 -26.33
N ASN A 176 8.17 2.92 -25.59
CA ASN A 176 7.33 1.82 -26.07
C ASN A 176 6.16 1.50 -25.11
N SER A 177 5.93 2.32 -24.07
CA SER A 177 4.97 2.02 -23.00
C SER A 177 3.53 2.00 -23.50
N CYS A 178 3.18 2.98 -24.33
CA CYS A 178 1.83 3.14 -24.83
C CYS A 178 1.83 2.94 -26.35
N PRO A 179 1.30 1.81 -26.86
CA PRO A 179 1.21 1.57 -28.29
C PRO A 179 0.49 2.70 -29.02
N CYS A 180 -0.62 3.19 -28.47
CA CYS A 180 -1.40 4.28 -29.07
C CYS A 180 -0.69 5.64 -29.08
N CYS A 181 0.37 5.85 -28.30
CA CYS A 181 1.13 7.10 -28.33
C CYS A 181 2.41 7.00 -29.17
N HIS A 182 3.00 5.80 -29.31
CA HIS A 182 4.34 5.65 -29.87
C HIS A 182 4.38 4.84 -31.17
N TYR A 183 3.31 4.11 -31.51
CA TYR A 183 3.23 3.35 -32.75
C TYR A 183 2.67 4.23 -33.87
N LYS A 184 3.57 4.77 -34.71
CA LYS A 184 3.22 5.58 -35.89
C LYS A 184 3.10 4.72 -37.14
N LEU A 185 2.09 4.96 -37.98
CA LEU A 185 1.91 4.27 -39.26
C LEU A 185 2.69 4.96 -40.39
N GLU A 186 3.00 4.23 -41.47
CA GLU A 186 3.84 4.72 -42.59
C GLU A 186 3.26 5.96 -43.32
N ASP A 187 1.95 6.20 -43.20
CA ASP A 187 1.23 7.33 -43.83
C ASP A 187 0.50 8.22 -42.80
N GLU A 188 0.90 8.18 -41.53
CA GLU A 188 0.27 9.02 -40.51
C GLU A 188 0.72 10.48 -40.64
N GLU A 189 -0.23 11.42 -40.67
CA GLU A 189 0.08 12.84 -40.71
C GLU A 189 0.82 13.29 -39.46
N ASN A 190 1.84 14.14 -39.63
CA ASN A 190 2.58 14.68 -38.49
C ASN A 190 1.67 15.58 -37.64
N LEU A 191 1.36 15.12 -36.43
CA LEU A 191 0.63 15.91 -35.45
C LEU A 191 1.52 17.05 -34.92
N ALA A 192 0.91 18.22 -34.71
CA ALA A 192 1.58 19.35 -34.05
C ALA A 192 2.06 19.00 -32.62
N PHE A 193 1.35 18.07 -31.96
CA PHE A 193 1.72 17.49 -30.67
C PHE A 193 1.62 15.97 -30.76
N GLU A 194 2.74 15.27 -30.59
CA GLU A 194 2.79 13.81 -30.79
C GLU A 194 2.13 13.01 -29.66
N TRP A 195 2.07 13.59 -28.46
CA TRP A 195 1.59 12.91 -27.26
C TRP A 195 1.05 13.90 -26.24
N LEU A 196 0.00 13.48 -25.54
CA LEU A 196 -0.62 14.21 -24.44
C LEU A 196 -0.31 13.49 -23.13
N VAL A 197 0.29 14.24 -22.20
CA VAL A 197 0.67 13.78 -20.88
C VAL A 197 -0.13 14.54 -19.85
N THR A 198 -0.78 13.81 -18.96
CA THR A 198 -1.40 14.33 -17.74
C THR A 198 -0.45 14.09 -16.58
N ILE A 199 -0.29 15.08 -15.72
CA ILE A 199 0.60 15.01 -14.58
C ILE A 199 -0.19 15.37 -13.34
N ASP A 200 -0.02 14.60 -12.27
CA ASP A 200 -0.70 14.82 -11.00
C ASP A 200 0.23 14.52 -9.82
N GLY A 201 0.01 15.25 -8.71
CA GLY A 201 0.77 15.14 -7.48
C GLY A 201 -0.07 14.63 -6.33
N ASN A 202 0.42 13.62 -5.62
CA ASN A 202 -0.19 13.15 -4.38
C ASN A 202 0.59 13.67 -3.17
N ASN A 203 -0.02 14.59 -2.42
CA ASN A 203 0.57 15.24 -1.24
C ASN A 203 0.33 14.51 0.10
N SER A 204 -0.18 13.28 0.07
CA SER A 204 -0.47 12.51 1.29
C SER A 204 0.71 11.67 1.78
N LEU A 205 1.70 11.40 0.92
CA LEU A 205 2.82 10.50 1.20
C LEU A 205 4.01 11.29 1.76
N LYS A 206 3.87 11.76 2.99
CA LYS A 206 4.87 12.61 3.63
C LYS A 206 5.92 11.79 4.36
N ARG A 207 7.20 12.07 4.11
CA ARG A 207 8.34 11.50 4.84
C ARG A 207 9.00 12.55 5.71
N TRP A 208 9.15 12.26 7.00
CA TRP A 208 9.80 13.16 7.95
C TRP A 208 11.28 13.35 7.61
N SER A 209 11.80 14.55 7.87
CA SER A 209 13.22 14.84 7.68
C SER A 209 14.03 14.24 8.82
N SER A 210 15.03 13.44 8.49
CA SER A 210 15.92 12.79 9.47
C SER A 210 16.73 13.77 10.33
N SER A 211 16.66 15.08 10.07
CA SER A 211 17.30 16.13 10.87
C SER A 211 16.51 16.50 12.14
N MET A 212 15.28 16.00 12.28
CA MET A 212 14.39 16.39 13.38
C MET A 212 14.26 15.34 14.47
N ASP A 213 14.54 14.08 14.15
CA ASP A 213 14.77 13.04 15.16
C ASP A 213 16.27 12.88 15.30
N ASP A 214 16.78 12.82 16.54
CA ASP A 214 18.16 12.42 16.88
C ASP A 214 18.48 10.95 16.47
N SER A 215 17.59 10.34 15.67
CA SER A 215 17.71 9.01 15.11
C SER A 215 18.57 9.06 13.85
N THR A 216 19.60 8.21 13.82
CA THR A 216 20.40 8.03 12.61
C THR A 216 19.50 7.54 11.48
N ALA A 217 19.40 8.34 10.40
CA ALA A 217 18.67 7.96 9.20
C ALA A 217 19.12 6.56 8.78
N ARG A 218 18.19 5.61 8.75
CA ARG A 218 18.49 4.28 8.22
C ARG A 218 18.74 4.43 6.72
N CYS A 219 20.00 4.39 6.31
CA CYS A 219 20.36 4.38 4.90
C CYS A 219 19.73 3.16 4.22
N ASP A 220 18.73 3.39 3.39
CA ASP A 220 18.20 2.39 2.48
C ASP A 220 18.99 2.44 1.18
N ALA A 221 19.88 1.46 0.97
CA ALA A 221 20.68 1.37 -0.25
C ALA A 221 19.88 0.83 -1.45
N ARG A 222 18.61 0.45 -1.27
CA ARG A 222 17.78 -0.06 -2.35
C ARG A 222 17.48 1.05 -3.34
N LYS A 223 17.73 0.78 -4.62
CA LYS A 223 17.31 1.64 -5.72
C LYS A 223 16.01 1.10 -6.30
N PHE A 224 15.25 2.00 -6.92
CA PHE A 224 14.09 1.59 -7.71
C PHE A 224 14.52 0.57 -8.78
N ARG A 225 13.78 -0.54 -8.87
CA ARG A 225 14.07 -1.63 -9.82
C ARG A 225 13.71 -1.29 -11.26
N THR A 226 12.81 -0.32 -11.42
CA THR A 226 12.21 0.07 -12.70
C THR A 226 12.60 1.50 -13.05
N ASP A 227 12.70 1.77 -14.34
CA ASP A 227 12.93 3.10 -14.93
C ASP A 227 11.66 4.00 -14.95
N TYR A 228 10.65 3.70 -14.13
CA TYR A 228 9.56 4.63 -13.86
C TYR A 228 10.03 5.80 -13.01
N TRP A 229 10.90 5.53 -12.03
CA TRP A 229 11.28 6.50 -11.03
C TRP A 229 12.48 7.32 -11.49
N LEU A 230 12.32 8.63 -11.49
CA LEU A 230 13.44 9.56 -11.64
C LEU A 230 14.26 9.57 -10.36
N ASP A 231 15.58 9.52 -10.49
CA ASP A 231 16.48 9.59 -9.36
C ASP A 231 16.55 11.01 -8.79
N ARG A 232 16.81 11.10 -7.49
CA ARG A 232 16.82 12.39 -6.79
C ARG A 232 17.80 13.42 -7.40
N PRO A 233 19.04 13.04 -7.77
CA PRO A 233 19.95 13.96 -8.45
C PRO A 233 19.39 14.53 -9.76
N THR A 234 18.67 13.72 -10.54
CA THR A 234 18.02 14.17 -11.79
C THR A 234 16.95 15.22 -11.54
N VAL A 235 16.13 15.03 -10.49
CA VAL A 235 15.08 15.96 -10.07
C VAL A 235 15.67 17.25 -9.49
N ASP A 236 16.72 17.14 -8.67
CA ASP A 236 17.36 18.27 -8.00
C ASP A 236 17.98 19.30 -8.97
N ARG A 237 18.23 18.91 -10.22
CA ARG A 237 18.67 19.86 -11.28
C ARG A 237 17.65 20.98 -11.54
N PHE A 238 16.38 20.72 -11.27
CA PHE A 238 15.27 21.65 -11.53
C PHE A 238 14.82 22.41 -10.27
N LYS A 239 15.50 22.23 -9.13
CA LYS A 239 15.06 22.79 -7.83
C LYS A 239 14.95 24.32 -7.84
N ASP A 240 15.75 25.00 -8.64
CA ASP A 240 15.87 26.47 -8.68
C ASP A 240 15.14 27.10 -9.90
N ASP A 241 14.58 26.28 -10.80
CA ASP A 241 14.02 26.75 -12.08
C ASP A 241 12.77 27.63 -11.92
N VAL A 242 12.16 27.65 -10.73
CA VAL A 242 11.00 28.49 -10.41
C VAL A 242 11.38 29.98 -10.23
N ARG A 243 12.63 30.28 -9.83
CA ARG A 243 13.09 31.67 -9.60
C ARG A 243 13.08 32.54 -10.86
N GLY A 244 13.26 31.94 -12.03
CA GLY A 244 13.31 32.68 -13.30
C GLY A 244 12.00 33.38 -13.68
N ARG A 245 10.85 32.98 -13.10
CA ARG A 245 9.53 33.55 -13.42
C ARG A 245 9.07 34.68 -12.49
N LEU A 246 9.65 34.83 -11.30
CA LEU A 246 9.21 35.85 -10.32
C LEU A 246 9.80 37.25 -10.58
N ASN A 247 10.84 37.37 -11.40
CA ASN A 247 11.47 38.68 -11.69
C ASN A 247 10.69 39.57 -12.70
N MET A 248 9.46 39.21 -13.10
CA MET A 248 8.69 39.97 -14.09
C MET A 248 7.30 40.45 -13.63
N THR A 249 6.89 40.26 -12.38
CA THR A 249 5.63 40.85 -11.89
C THR A 249 5.72 41.28 -10.43
N THR A 250 6.00 42.56 -10.23
CA THR A 250 5.54 43.31 -9.05
C THR A 250 4.01 43.28 -9.04
N HIS A 251 3.40 42.35 -8.31
CA HIS A 251 1.99 42.44 -7.93
C HIS A 251 1.90 42.14 -6.43
N ASN A 252 1.62 43.20 -5.66
CA ASN A 252 1.15 43.12 -4.28
C ASN A 252 -0.21 42.42 -4.29
N ASP A 253 -0.30 41.19 -3.80
CA ASP A 253 -1.57 40.53 -3.50
C ASP A 253 -1.88 40.71 -2.00
N ASP A 254 -2.41 41.89 -1.67
CA ASP A 254 -2.97 42.22 -0.35
C ASP A 254 -4.48 41.90 -0.39
N TRP A 255 -4.83 40.62 -0.24
CA TRP A 255 -6.23 40.21 -0.06
C TRP A 255 -6.69 40.52 1.37
N LYS A 256 -7.63 41.46 1.52
CA LYS A 256 -8.32 41.71 2.79
C LYS A 256 -9.56 40.82 2.87
N ASP A 257 -9.68 40.07 3.97
CA ASP A 257 -10.91 39.36 4.32
C ASP A 257 -12.08 40.35 4.41
N ALA A 258 -13.13 40.14 3.63
CA ALA A 258 -14.34 40.94 3.73
C ALA A 258 -15.10 40.54 5.01
N GLU A 259 -15.25 41.49 5.95
CA GLU A 259 -16.18 41.31 7.07
C GLU A 259 -17.62 41.18 6.54
N PRO A 260 -18.46 40.37 7.20
CA PRO A 260 -19.77 40.01 6.68
C PRO A 260 -20.74 41.18 6.89
N THR A 261 -20.87 42.06 5.90
CA THR A 261 -22.03 42.95 5.82
C THR A 261 -23.24 42.12 5.39
N ASN A 262 -24.18 41.96 6.32
CA ASN A 262 -25.54 41.51 6.06
C ASN A 262 -26.18 42.42 5.01
N GLU A 263 -26.20 42.02 3.74
CA GLU A 263 -27.27 42.34 2.79
C GLU A 263 -27.09 41.63 1.45
N SER A 264 -28.15 40.93 1.03
CA SER A 264 -28.40 40.34 -0.29
C SER A 264 -27.41 39.27 -0.80
N VAL A 265 -27.91 38.04 -0.83
CA VAL A 265 -27.29 36.84 -1.40
C VAL A 265 -26.90 37.05 -2.88
N PRO A 266 -25.60 37.01 -3.25
CA PRO A 266 -25.19 36.85 -4.64
C PRO A 266 -25.38 35.40 -5.08
N PRO A 267 -25.46 35.10 -6.39
CA PRO A 267 -25.72 33.75 -6.86
C PRO A 267 -24.60 32.81 -6.41
N PHE A 268 -24.96 31.86 -5.55
CA PHE A 268 -24.08 30.85 -4.96
C PHE A 268 -23.29 30.13 -6.05
N THR A 269 -21.97 30.34 -6.11
CA THR A 269 -21.11 29.51 -6.94
C THR A 269 -20.57 28.34 -6.10
N CYS A 270 -20.59 27.13 -6.67
CA CYS A 270 -20.07 25.92 -6.02
C CYS A 270 -18.57 26.01 -5.65
N VAL A 271 -17.86 26.99 -6.21
CA VAL A 271 -16.44 27.26 -6.02
C VAL A 271 -16.17 27.85 -4.62
N ASP A 272 -17.08 28.68 -4.08
CA ASP A 272 -16.88 29.38 -2.80
C ASP A 272 -16.87 28.45 -1.57
N ARG A 273 -17.41 27.23 -1.68
CA ARG A 273 -17.36 26.20 -0.61
C ARG A 273 -16.22 25.20 -0.78
N TRP A 274 -15.54 25.18 -1.92
CA TRP A 274 -14.51 24.18 -2.19
C TRP A 274 -13.17 24.60 -1.59
N ARG A 275 -13.01 24.43 -0.27
CA ARG A 275 -11.74 24.74 0.44
C ARG A 275 -10.50 24.06 -0.14
N ASN A 276 -10.64 22.92 -0.82
CA ASN A 276 -9.50 22.25 -1.47
C ASN A 276 -8.97 23.00 -2.71
N ALA A 277 -9.76 23.91 -3.29
CA ALA A 277 -9.40 24.72 -4.46
C ALA A 277 -8.98 26.17 -4.10
N GLY A 278 -8.73 26.45 -2.81
CA GLY A 278 -8.06 27.70 -2.43
C GLY A 278 -6.67 27.80 -3.06
N PRO A 279 -6.14 29.01 -3.28
CA PRO A 279 -4.85 29.22 -3.96
C PRO A 279 -3.75 28.35 -3.35
N GLU A 280 -3.12 27.50 -4.18
CA GLU A 280 -2.12 26.52 -3.74
C GLU A 280 -0.94 27.15 -3.00
N GLN A 281 -0.70 28.45 -3.21
CA GLN A 281 0.28 29.28 -2.51
C GLN A 281 0.10 29.30 -0.98
N HIS A 282 -1.08 28.89 -0.47
CA HIS A 282 -1.37 28.80 0.97
C HIS A 282 -1.18 27.39 1.53
N LYS A 283 -1.00 26.36 0.69
CA LYS A 283 -0.68 24.98 1.14
C LYS A 283 0.83 24.86 1.33
N ARG A 284 1.37 25.66 2.26
CA ARG A 284 2.78 25.61 2.63
C ARG A 284 3.12 24.21 3.14
N MET A 285 4.08 23.58 2.48
CA MET A 285 4.69 22.35 2.99
C MET A 285 5.45 22.70 4.26
N PHE A 286 5.10 22.06 5.37
CA PHE A 286 5.87 22.19 6.61
C PHE A 286 7.33 21.79 6.36
N THR A 287 8.27 22.61 6.81
CA THR A 287 9.74 22.42 6.71
C THR A 287 10.25 21.09 7.28
N VAL A 288 9.35 20.43 8.00
CA VAL A 288 9.46 19.16 8.69
C VAL A 288 9.61 17.96 7.74
N PHE A 289 9.02 18.03 6.55
CA PHE A 289 8.98 16.89 5.62
C PHE A 289 10.11 16.96 4.60
N ASP A 290 10.84 15.85 4.42
CA ASP A 290 11.80 15.66 3.34
C ASP A 290 11.10 15.44 2.01
N GLU A 291 10.12 14.56 2.01
CA GLU A 291 9.23 14.31 0.87
C GLU A 291 7.81 14.67 1.30
N SER A 292 7.09 15.39 0.44
CA SER A 292 5.69 15.74 0.65
C SER A 292 4.72 14.83 -0.07
N GLY A 293 5.23 13.99 -0.96
CA GLY A 293 4.39 13.30 -1.90
C GLY A 293 5.13 12.65 -3.05
N ILE A 294 4.34 12.21 -4.03
CA ILE A 294 4.83 11.67 -5.29
C ILE A 294 4.18 12.41 -6.45
N PHE A 295 4.91 12.59 -7.53
CA PHE A 295 4.45 13.21 -8.76
C PHE A 295 4.47 12.16 -9.87
N ILE A 296 3.36 11.99 -10.58
CA ILE A 296 3.22 10.96 -11.62
C ILE A 296 2.84 11.62 -12.92
N ALA A 297 3.56 11.28 -13.98
CA ALA A 297 3.20 11.58 -15.36
C ALA A 297 2.59 10.33 -16.02
N ALA A 298 1.42 10.48 -16.63
CA ALA A 298 0.76 9.42 -17.38
C ALA A 298 0.30 9.93 -18.74
N CYS A 299 0.23 9.07 -19.75
CA CYS A 299 -0.38 9.44 -21.02
C CYS A 299 -1.92 9.46 -20.92
N ARG A 300 -2.59 10.07 -21.90
CA ARG A 300 -4.06 10.07 -21.99
C ARG A 300 -4.71 8.67 -22.00
N HIS A 301 -3.96 7.64 -22.39
CA HIS A 301 -4.39 6.23 -22.39
C HIS A 301 -4.10 5.51 -21.06
N ARG A 302 -3.75 6.26 -19.99
CA ARG A 302 -3.53 5.79 -18.61
C ARG A 302 -2.32 4.89 -18.41
N PHE A 303 -1.33 4.94 -19.29
CA PHE A 303 -0.03 4.35 -19.04
C PHE A 303 0.82 5.32 -18.23
N VAL A 304 1.35 4.86 -17.10
CA VAL A 304 2.33 5.63 -16.32
C VAL A 304 3.60 5.75 -17.16
N LEU A 305 4.09 6.98 -17.30
CA LEU A 305 5.31 7.29 -18.04
C LEU A 305 6.47 7.43 -17.07
N LEU A 306 6.36 8.31 -16.09
CA LEU A 306 7.40 8.58 -15.10
C LEU A 306 6.76 8.90 -13.74
N ALA A 307 7.53 8.66 -12.68
CA ALA A 307 7.22 9.04 -11.32
C ALA A 307 8.45 9.69 -10.67
N CYS A 308 8.25 10.63 -9.77
CA CYS A 308 9.31 11.15 -8.92
C CYS A 308 8.77 11.54 -7.55
N ASP A 309 9.64 11.58 -6.56
CA ASP A 309 9.29 12.09 -5.24
C ASP A 309 9.15 13.62 -5.27
N MET A 310 8.11 14.14 -4.62
CA MET A 310 7.91 15.57 -4.39
C MET A 310 8.74 15.98 -3.19
N VAL A 311 9.98 16.36 -3.43
CA VAL A 311 10.96 16.53 -2.36
C VAL A 311 11.28 17.99 -2.18
N LYS A 312 11.24 18.48 -0.93
CA LYS A 312 11.48 19.87 -0.50
C LYS A 312 11.62 20.85 -1.67
N SER A 313 10.54 21.11 -2.40
CA SER A 313 10.49 22.24 -3.32
C SER A 313 10.60 23.47 -2.43
N GLY A 314 11.79 24.06 -2.39
CA GLY A 314 11.94 25.36 -1.78
C GLY A 314 11.03 26.31 -2.54
N GLU A 315 9.89 26.67 -1.95
CA GLU A 315 9.50 28.06 -1.97
C GLU A 315 10.69 28.81 -1.35
N LEU A 316 11.69 29.10 -2.20
CA LEU A 316 12.92 29.73 -1.81
C LEU A 316 12.56 31.18 -1.50
N TYR A 317 12.19 31.43 -0.25
CA TYR A 317 11.96 32.77 0.24
C TYR A 317 13.26 33.56 0.11
N ASP A 318 13.20 34.70 -0.58
CA ASP A 318 14.20 35.74 -0.42
C ASP A 318 14.13 36.22 1.04
N ILE A 319 15.27 36.15 1.73
CA ILE A 319 15.49 36.82 3.02
C ILE A 319 15.81 38.28 2.73
#